data_AF-A0A7C2IP86-F1
#
_entry.id   AF-A0A7C2IP86-F1
#
_cell.length_a   1.000
_cell.length_b   1.000
_cell.length_c   1.000
_cell.angle_alpha   90.00
_cell.angle_beta   90.00
_cell.angle_gamma   90.00
#
_symmetry.space_group_name_H-M   'P 1'
#
loop_
_entity.id
_entity.type
_entity.pdbx_description
1 polymer ?
#
loop_
_entity_poly.entity_id
_entity_poly.type
_entity_poly.pdbx_seq_one_letter_code
_entity_poly.pdbx_strand_id
1 'polypeptide(L)'
;MTVPFLIRELCRDDAANLAAALALHDAAHALEVAWLDGYPLPRLWQSSGDIAVSPLYILAGYDEAMQLCALLACGRADDGSLDIVRTLVAPTRLGEGWAGRLLTAALAGETAATVSSAQANRAALRCYHKAGFVRVRDFTAADGLALTTLRWQRDDSELPLTLDADGWVKEAQQLSSPNCDNYPQPAVPLLVIHNISLPPYRYGGDGVAQLFGNRLDPAADPYYATIAHLRVSAHFFIRRDGRLLQFVSTRQRAWHAGVSQWRGRERCNDFALGIELEGCDFEPFCHAQYRTLAALARLLQRECGIEAITGHQHIAPGRKTDPGPYFDWPRLAAAVGRALPEN
;
A
#
# COMPACT_ATOMS: atom_id res chain seq x y z
N MET A 1 11.37 11.66 13.63
CA MET A 1 10.03 11.82 13.02
C MET A 1 9.02 11.27 13.99
N THR A 2 7.88 11.94 14.17
CA THR A 2 6.75 11.31 14.85
C THR A 2 6.18 10.21 13.96
N VAL A 3 5.80 9.09 14.56
CA VAL A 3 5.21 7.96 13.84
C VAL A 3 3.71 8.25 13.71
N PRO A 4 3.16 8.45 12.50
CA PRO A 4 1.79 8.93 12.32
C PRO A 4 0.74 7.88 12.69
N PHE A 5 1.13 6.60 12.64
CA PHE A 5 0.35 5.46 13.07
C PHE A 5 1.26 4.24 13.23
N LEU A 6 0.80 3.24 13.97
CA LEU A 6 1.51 1.99 14.21
C LEU A 6 0.60 0.80 13.92
N ILE A 7 1.11 -0.16 13.14
CA ILE A 7 0.48 -1.48 12.95
C ILE A 7 1.39 -2.53 13.58
N ARG A 8 0.86 -3.32 14.51
CA ARG A 8 1.61 -4.41 15.17
C ARG A 8 0.66 -5.46 15.73
N GLU A 9 1.22 -6.57 16.17
CA GLU A 9 0.46 -7.53 16.98
C GLU A 9 -0.02 -6.88 18.28
N LEU A 10 -1.27 -7.19 18.66
CA LEU A 10 -1.88 -6.70 19.90
C LEU A 10 -1.08 -7.19 21.11
N CYS A 11 -0.56 -6.27 21.92
CA CYS A 11 0.07 -6.61 23.20
C CYS A 11 -0.99 -7.16 24.17
N ARG A 12 -0.84 -8.42 24.60
CA ARG A 12 -1.83 -9.09 25.46
C ARG A 12 -1.48 -9.08 26.94
N ASP A 13 -0.27 -8.66 27.28
CA ASP A 13 0.19 -8.57 28.66
C ASP A 13 -0.24 -7.24 29.33
N ASP A 14 -0.93 -6.37 28.59
CA ASP A 14 -1.43 -5.08 29.07
C ASP A 14 -2.97 -5.10 29.20
N ALA A 15 -3.44 -5.06 30.44
CA ALA A 15 -4.86 -5.04 30.77
C ALA A 15 -5.60 -3.84 30.18
N ALA A 16 -4.96 -2.67 30.09
CA ALA A 16 -5.56 -1.48 29.49
C ALA A 16 -5.74 -1.66 27.98
N ASN A 17 -4.76 -2.27 27.31
CA ASN A 17 -4.83 -2.57 25.89
C ASN A 17 -5.90 -3.63 25.58
N LEU A 18 -6.03 -4.66 26.42
CA LEU A 18 -7.11 -5.65 26.30
C LEU A 18 -8.50 -5.04 26.53
N ALA A 19 -8.64 -4.14 27.50
CA ALA A 19 -9.88 -3.42 27.74
C ALA A 19 -10.25 -2.51 26.56
N ALA A 20 -9.27 -1.80 25.99
CA ALA A 20 -9.48 -0.99 24.79
C ALA A 20 -9.86 -1.85 23.57
N ALA A 21 -9.25 -3.02 23.41
CA ALA A 21 -9.58 -3.97 22.36
C ALA A 21 -11.02 -4.50 22.48
N LEU A 22 -11.46 -4.85 23.70
CA LEU A 22 -12.84 -5.26 23.95
C LEU A 22 -13.83 -4.13 23.65
N ALA A 23 -13.55 -2.90 24.10
CA ALA A 23 -14.39 -1.75 23.85
C ALA A 23 -14.52 -1.44 22.35
N LEU A 24 -13.42 -1.51 21.59
CA LEU A 24 -13.43 -1.37 20.13
C LEU A 24 -14.24 -2.48 19.49
N HIS A 25 -14.01 -3.72 19.88
CA HIS A 25 -14.77 -4.87 19.41
C HIS A 25 -16.28 -4.66 19.60
N ASP A 26 -16.71 -4.23 20.78
CA ASP A 26 -18.13 -4.05 21.08
C ASP A 26 -18.75 -2.92 20.27
N ALA A 27 -18.04 -1.80 20.09
CA ALA A 27 -18.49 -0.70 19.25
C ALA A 27 -18.60 -1.11 17.77
N ALA A 28 -17.61 -1.82 17.24
CA ALA A 28 -17.62 -2.32 15.87
C ALA A 28 -18.69 -3.40 15.66
N HIS A 29 -18.88 -4.27 16.64
CA HIS A 29 -19.90 -5.32 16.63
C HIS A 29 -21.32 -4.75 16.63
N ALA A 30 -21.61 -3.79 17.50
CA ALA A 30 -22.91 -3.12 17.54
C ALA A 30 -23.24 -2.44 16.21
N LEU A 31 -22.24 -1.82 15.58
CA LEU A 31 -22.40 -1.22 14.26
C LEU A 31 -22.67 -2.26 13.17
N GLU A 32 -21.97 -3.39 13.19
CA GLU A 32 -22.19 -4.48 12.24
C GLU A 32 -23.59 -5.09 12.39
N VAL A 33 -24.06 -5.32 13.63
CA VAL A 33 -25.43 -5.75 13.91
C VAL A 33 -26.45 -4.75 13.35
N ALA A 34 -26.21 -3.44 13.51
CA ALA A 34 -27.08 -2.41 12.95
C ALA A 34 -27.11 -2.43 11.41
N TRP A 35 -25.99 -2.74 10.73
CA TRP A 35 -25.95 -2.91 9.28
C TRP A 35 -26.67 -4.16 8.78
N LEU A 36 -26.89 -5.13 9.66
CA LEU A 36 -27.59 -6.38 9.38
C LEU A 36 -29.03 -6.36 9.90
N ASP A 37 -29.65 -5.17 9.99
CA ASP A 37 -31.03 -4.98 10.42
C ASP A 37 -31.34 -5.64 11.79
N GLY A 38 -30.38 -5.60 12.72
CA GLY A 38 -30.53 -6.14 14.07
C GLY A 38 -30.30 -7.66 14.16
N TYR A 39 -29.75 -8.28 13.12
CA TYR A 39 -29.37 -9.69 13.14
C TYR A 39 -28.48 -10.01 14.36
N PRO A 40 -28.79 -11.07 15.14
CA PRO A 40 -28.07 -11.41 16.38
C PRO A 40 -26.71 -12.07 16.07
N LEU A 41 -25.81 -11.29 15.47
CA LEU A 41 -24.47 -11.74 15.14
C LEU A 41 -23.73 -12.13 16.43
N PRO A 42 -23.02 -13.27 16.48
CA PRO A 42 -22.24 -13.60 17.67
C PRO A 42 -21.07 -12.64 17.82
N ARG A 43 -20.76 -12.29 19.07
CA ARG A 43 -19.52 -11.60 19.46
C ARG A 43 -18.34 -12.55 19.26
N LEU A 44 -17.20 -12.00 18.83
CA LEU A 44 -15.96 -12.77 18.71
C LEU A 44 -15.34 -13.03 20.09
N TRP A 45 -15.36 -12.01 20.95
CA TRP A 45 -14.91 -12.09 22.34
C TRP A 45 -15.98 -11.54 23.28
N GLN A 46 -16.20 -12.21 24.41
CA GLN A 46 -17.13 -11.77 25.45
C GLN A 46 -16.46 -10.92 26.52
N SER A 47 -15.17 -11.19 26.77
CA SER A 47 -14.36 -10.55 27.81
C SER A 47 -12.94 -10.21 27.33
N SER A 48 -12.24 -9.37 28.08
CA SER A 48 -10.81 -9.11 27.87
C SER A 48 -9.96 -10.37 28.11
N GLY A 49 -10.41 -11.26 28.99
CA GLY A 49 -9.80 -12.57 29.21
C GLY A 49 -9.83 -13.44 27.96
N ASP A 50 -10.94 -13.40 27.21
CA ASP A 50 -11.09 -14.15 25.96
C ASP A 50 -10.09 -13.66 24.91
N ILE A 51 -9.85 -12.34 24.84
CA ILE A 51 -8.85 -11.75 23.95
C ILE A 51 -7.44 -12.20 24.35
N ALA A 52 -7.14 -12.20 25.65
CA ALA A 52 -5.83 -12.57 26.18
C ALA A 52 -5.44 -14.00 25.77
N VAL A 53 -6.37 -14.95 25.90
CA VAL A 53 -6.15 -16.38 25.61
C VAL A 53 -6.56 -16.81 24.19
N SER A 54 -6.99 -15.86 23.35
CA SER A 54 -7.47 -16.15 22.00
C SER A 54 -6.41 -16.88 21.16
N PRO A 55 -6.72 -18.00 20.49
CA PRO A 55 -5.77 -18.67 19.60
C PRO A 55 -5.53 -17.89 18.30
N LEU A 56 -6.37 -16.90 18.00
CA LEU A 56 -6.24 -16.08 16.79
C LEU A 56 -5.02 -15.18 16.88
N TYR A 57 -4.35 -14.98 15.76
CA TYR A 57 -3.41 -13.88 15.57
C TYR A 57 -4.20 -12.56 15.48
N ILE A 58 -3.80 -11.53 16.24
CA ILE A 58 -4.54 -10.26 16.32
C ILE A 58 -3.61 -9.11 15.97
N LEU A 59 -3.82 -8.52 14.79
CA LEU A 59 -3.19 -7.26 14.42
C LEU A 59 -4.00 -6.08 14.94
N ALA A 60 -3.29 -5.07 15.42
CA ALA A 60 -3.83 -3.85 15.99
C ALA A 60 -3.25 -2.62 15.29
N GLY A 61 -4.12 -1.63 15.02
CA GLY A 61 -3.75 -0.34 14.48
C GLY A 61 -3.94 0.76 15.50
N TYR A 62 -2.90 1.58 15.69
CA TYR A 62 -2.86 2.69 16.63
C TYR A 62 -2.57 3.99 15.89
N ASP A 63 -3.24 5.09 16.25
CA ASP A 63 -2.92 6.41 15.73
C ASP A 63 -1.66 7.02 16.40
N GLU A 64 -1.30 8.24 16.01
CA GLU A 64 -0.16 8.99 16.58
C GLU A 64 -0.25 9.17 18.10
N ALA A 65 -1.47 9.22 18.66
CA ALA A 65 -1.72 9.32 20.10
C ALA A 65 -1.75 7.94 20.79
N MET A 66 -1.35 6.88 20.10
CA MET A 66 -1.39 5.49 20.56
C MET A 66 -2.81 5.00 20.94
N GLN A 67 -3.85 5.61 20.38
CA GLN A 67 -5.22 5.14 20.55
C GLN A 67 -5.51 4.01 19.56
N LEU A 68 -6.10 2.93 20.06
CA LEU A 68 -6.48 1.78 19.25
C LEU A 68 -7.62 2.16 18.29
N CYS A 69 -7.36 2.03 16.99
CA CYS A 69 -8.27 2.45 15.91
C CYS A 69 -8.90 1.27 15.17
N ALA A 70 -8.22 0.13 15.10
CA ALA A 70 -8.74 -1.07 14.44
C ALA A 70 -8.05 -2.35 14.93
N LEU A 71 -8.73 -3.48 14.72
CA LEU A 71 -8.23 -4.83 14.95
C LEU A 71 -8.52 -5.73 13.74
N LEU A 72 -7.63 -6.67 13.48
CA LEU A 72 -7.84 -7.74 12.51
C LEU A 72 -7.48 -9.06 13.17
N ALA A 73 -8.48 -9.92 13.34
CA ALA A 73 -8.31 -11.25 13.91
C ALA A 73 -8.21 -12.28 12.79
N CYS A 74 -7.15 -13.08 12.81
CA CYS A 74 -6.85 -14.10 11.81
C CYS A 74 -6.59 -15.45 12.46
N GLY A 75 -7.11 -16.51 11.86
CA GLY A 75 -6.71 -17.90 12.09
C GLY A 75 -5.87 -18.43 10.94
N ARG A 76 -5.77 -19.76 10.89
CA ARG A 76 -5.20 -20.53 9.79
C ARG A 76 -6.22 -21.55 9.33
N ALA A 77 -6.41 -21.66 8.02
CA ALA A 77 -7.17 -22.76 7.44
C ALA A 77 -6.35 -24.06 7.45
N ASP A 78 -7.00 -25.19 7.19
CA ASP A 78 -6.36 -26.51 7.16
C ASP A 78 -5.22 -26.62 6.14
N ASP A 79 -5.29 -25.85 5.05
CA ASP A 79 -4.24 -25.77 4.02
C ASP A 79 -3.10 -24.80 4.37
N GLY A 80 -3.11 -24.22 5.58
CA GLY A 80 -2.15 -23.26 6.07
C GLY A 80 -2.37 -21.81 5.60
N SER A 81 -3.36 -21.56 4.72
CA SER A 81 -3.69 -20.21 4.29
C SER A 81 -4.22 -19.36 5.44
N LEU A 82 -4.05 -18.04 5.32
CA LEU A 82 -4.57 -17.09 6.30
C LEU A 82 -6.10 -17.11 6.27
N ASP A 83 -6.74 -17.34 7.41
CA ASP A 83 -8.20 -17.22 7.53
C ASP A 83 -8.53 -15.93 8.27
N ILE A 84 -9.13 -14.95 7.60
CA ILE A 84 -9.53 -13.69 8.24
C ILE A 84 -10.87 -13.93 8.91
N VAL A 85 -10.84 -13.97 10.23
CA VAL A 85 -12.02 -14.21 11.06
C VAL A 85 -12.84 -12.93 11.20
N ARG A 86 -12.20 -11.80 11.50
CA ARG A 86 -12.91 -10.53 11.65
C ARG A 86 -12.04 -9.31 11.45
N THR A 87 -12.58 -8.32 10.73
CA THR A 87 -12.00 -6.98 10.61
C THR A 87 -12.86 -6.00 11.41
N LEU A 88 -12.26 -5.33 12.40
CA LEU A 88 -12.94 -4.43 13.32
C LEU A 88 -12.31 -3.05 13.19
N VAL A 89 -13.11 -2.02 12.94
CA VAL A 89 -12.65 -0.64 12.92
C VAL A 89 -13.51 0.15 13.89
N ALA A 90 -12.90 0.99 14.70
CA ALA A 90 -13.66 1.90 15.57
C ALA A 90 -14.66 2.71 14.72
N PRO A 91 -15.95 2.76 15.08
CA PRO A 91 -16.97 3.45 14.27
C PRO A 91 -16.61 4.89 13.90
N THR A 92 -15.94 5.61 14.81
CA THR A 92 -15.47 6.99 14.62
C THR A 92 -14.31 7.14 13.63
N ARG A 93 -13.66 6.02 13.25
CA ARG A 93 -12.48 5.96 12.38
C ARG A 93 -12.78 5.32 11.02
N LEU A 94 -14.06 5.10 10.69
CA LEU A 94 -14.46 4.54 9.40
C LEU A 94 -14.07 5.46 8.24
N GLY A 95 -13.59 4.86 7.15
CA GLY A 95 -13.16 5.59 5.96
C GLY A 95 -11.73 6.15 6.03
N GLU A 96 -11.05 6.08 7.17
CA GLU A 96 -9.66 6.53 7.33
C GLU A 96 -8.61 5.51 6.82
N GLY A 97 -9.06 4.37 6.29
CA GLY A 97 -8.19 3.37 5.66
C GLY A 97 -7.64 2.29 6.60
N TRP A 98 -7.94 2.31 7.90
CA TRP A 98 -7.42 1.35 8.89
C TRP A 98 -7.59 -0.12 8.52
N ALA A 99 -8.77 -0.52 8.05
CA ALA A 99 -9.00 -1.89 7.59
C ALA A 99 -8.03 -2.29 6.46
N GLY A 100 -7.79 -1.40 5.49
CA GLY A 100 -6.86 -1.64 4.39
C GLY A 100 -5.40 -1.76 4.84
N ARG A 101 -4.99 -0.97 5.86
CA ARG A 101 -3.66 -1.07 6.46
C ARG A 101 -3.44 -2.43 7.12
N LEU A 102 -4.38 -2.84 7.97
CA LEU A 102 -4.32 -4.14 8.65
C LEU A 102 -4.35 -5.30 7.65
N LEU A 103 -5.19 -5.23 6.62
CA LEU A 103 -5.22 -6.25 5.56
C LEU A 103 -3.89 -6.30 4.81
N THR A 104 -3.30 -5.16 4.46
CA THR A 104 -2.00 -5.17 3.77
C THR A 104 -0.92 -5.78 4.65
N ALA A 105 -0.90 -5.43 5.94
CA ALA A 105 0.05 -6.00 6.89
C ALA A 105 -0.15 -7.51 7.07
N ALA A 106 -1.40 -7.98 7.18
CA ALA A 106 -1.71 -9.40 7.37
C ALA A 106 -1.39 -10.26 6.14
N LEU A 107 -1.56 -9.71 4.93
CA LEU A 107 -1.25 -10.40 3.68
C LEU A 107 0.25 -10.33 3.34
N ALA A 108 1.04 -9.55 4.07
CA ALA A 108 2.47 -9.46 3.83
C ALA A 108 3.13 -10.82 4.13
N GLY A 109 3.67 -11.46 3.09
CA GLY A 109 4.29 -12.78 3.18
C GLY A 109 3.34 -13.96 2.93
N GLU A 110 2.02 -13.74 2.89
CA GLU A 110 1.04 -14.79 2.62
C GLU A 110 0.97 -15.15 1.12
N THR A 111 0.59 -16.39 0.83
CA THR A 111 0.35 -16.87 -0.55
C THR A 111 -1.14 -16.96 -0.88
N ALA A 112 -1.99 -17.13 0.13
CA ALA A 112 -3.43 -17.17 0.01
C ALA A 112 -4.09 -16.72 1.31
N ALA A 113 -5.29 -16.15 1.19
CA ALA A 113 -6.12 -15.84 2.34
C ALA A 113 -7.60 -16.05 1.99
N THR A 114 -8.40 -16.34 3.00
CA THR A 114 -9.86 -16.46 2.87
C THR A 114 -10.56 -15.59 3.90
N VAL A 115 -11.79 -15.20 3.58
CA VAL A 115 -12.68 -14.49 4.50
C VAL A 115 -14.11 -14.80 4.14
N SER A 116 -14.98 -14.96 5.14
CA SER A 116 -16.42 -14.99 4.94
C SER A 116 -17.07 -13.80 5.61
N SER A 117 -17.98 -13.13 4.90
CA SER A 117 -18.69 -11.96 5.41
C SER A 117 -20.15 -11.98 4.98
N ALA A 118 -21.00 -11.31 5.75
CA ALA A 118 -22.39 -11.10 5.38
C ALA A 118 -22.49 -10.32 4.06
N GLN A 119 -23.36 -10.75 3.17
CA GLN A 119 -23.57 -10.08 1.89
C GLN A 119 -24.07 -8.63 2.06
N ALA A 120 -24.79 -8.38 3.16
CA ALA A 120 -25.23 -7.05 3.57
C ALA A 120 -24.10 -6.17 4.15
N ASN A 121 -22.96 -6.75 4.57
CA ASN A 121 -21.80 -5.99 5.07
C ASN A 121 -21.00 -5.37 3.90
N ARG A 122 -21.62 -4.40 3.21
CA ARG A 122 -21.04 -3.75 2.02
C ARG A 122 -19.72 -3.02 2.33
N ALA A 123 -19.52 -2.56 3.57
CA ALA A 123 -18.29 -1.90 3.99
C ALA A 123 -17.10 -2.87 3.99
N ALA A 124 -17.24 -4.03 4.63
CA ALA A 124 -16.20 -5.05 4.65
C ALA A 124 -15.93 -5.60 3.23
N LEU A 125 -16.98 -5.93 2.48
CA LEU A 125 -16.84 -6.44 1.10
C LEU A 125 -16.09 -5.48 0.18
N ARG A 126 -16.38 -4.17 0.25
CA ARG A 126 -15.61 -3.16 -0.50
C ARG A 126 -14.13 -3.14 -0.08
N CYS A 127 -13.84 -3.33 1.21
CA CYS A 127 -12.46 -3.37 1.68
C CYS A 127 -11.72 -4.60 1.15
N TYR A 128 -12.33 -5.78 1.21
CA TYR A 128 -11.72 -7.02 0.71
C TYR A 128 -11.52 -6.95 -0.81
N HIS A 129 -12.50 -6.46 -1.57
CA HIS A 129 -12.33 -6.28 -3.01
C HIS A 129 -11.20 -5.31 -3.36
N LYS A 130 -11.05 -4.20 -2.63
CA LYS A 130 -9.92 -3.28 -2.79
C LYS A 130 -8.58 -3.94 -2.48
N ALA A 131 -8.54 -4.89 -1.56
CA ALA A 131 -7.35 -5.70 -1.25
C ALA A 131 -7.10 -6.84 -2.26
N GLY A 132 -7.96 -7.00 -3.27
CA GLY A 132 -7.82 -8.01 -4.33
C GLY A 132 -8.52 -9.34 -4.03
N PHE A 133 -9.37 -9.42 -3.01
CA PHE A 133 -10.19 -10.61 -2.78
C PHE A 133 -11.26 -10.75 -3.87
N VAL A 134 -11.42 -11.97 -4.35
CA VAL A 134 -12.45 -12.36 -5.31
C VAL A 134 -13.48 -13.27 -4.65
N ARG A 135 -14.75 -13.10 -5.02
CA ARG A 135 -15.84 -13.94 -4.53
C ARG A 135 -15.70 -15.35 -5.09
N VAL A 136 -15.75 -16.34 -4.21
CA VAL A 136 -15.63 -17.77 -4.58
C VAL A 136 -16.92 -18.55 -4.35
N ARG A 137 -17.67 -18.26 -3.29
CA ARG A 137 -18.90 -19.00 -2.99
C ARG A 137 -19.88 -18.17 -2.18
N ASP A 138 -21.15 -18.37 -2.47
CA ASP A 138 -22.25 -17.90 -1.63
C ASP A 138 -22.93 -19.05 -0.92
N PHE A 139 -23.42 -18.75 0.27
CA PHE A 139 -24.17 -19.70 1.06
C PHE A 139 -25.03 -18.98 2.08
N THR A 140 -26.01 -19.70 2.61
CA THR A 140 -26.85 -19.23 3.71
C THR A 140 -26.49 -20.05 4.94
N ALA A 141 -26.22 -19.38 6.05
CA ALA A 141 -26.03 -20.06 7.33
C ALA A 141 -27.35 -20.70 7.80
N ALA A 142 -27.27 -21.63 8.76
CA ALA A 142 -28.44 -22.39 9.23
C ALA A 142 -29.57 -21.51 9.80
N ASP A 143 -29.20 -20.33 10.26
CA ASP A 143 -30.05 -19.27 10.82
C ASP A 143 -30.54 -18.25 9.77
N GLY A 144 -30.26 -18.47 8.49
CA GLY A 144 -30.78 -17.67 7.38
C GLY A 144 -29.91 -16.51 6.92
N LEU A 145 -28.75 -16.26 7.55
CA LEU A 145 -27.86 -15.18 7.13
C LEU A 145 -27.19 -15.48 5.78
N ALA A 146 -27.39 -14.60 4.80
CA ALA A 146 -26.71 -14.67 3.52
C ALA A 146 -25.23 -14.25 3.66
N LEU A 147 -24.34 -15.21 3.40
CA LEU A 147 -22.90 -15.06 3.51
C LEU A 147 -22.25 -15.22 2.13
N THR A 148 -21.05 -14.65 2.01
CA THR A 148 -20.18 -14.87 0.86
C THR A 148 -18.76 -15.09 1.34
N THR A 149 -18.12 -16.11 0.78
CA THR A 149 -16.70 -16.38 0.96
C THR A 149 -15.94 -15.69 -0.17
N LEU A 150 -14.91 -14.93 0.21
CA LEU A 150 -13.94 -14.38 -0.71
C LEU A 150 -12.57 -15.02 -0.47
N ARG A 151 -11.80 -15.14 -1.55
CA ARG A 151 -10.42 -15.63 -1.53
C ARG A 151 -9.51 -14.58 -2.12
N TRP A 152 -8.38 -14.37 -1.47
CA TRP A 152 -7.24 -13.68 -2.02
C TRP A 152 -6.19 -14.73 -2.36
N GLN A 153 -5.61 -14.61 -3.54
CA GLN A 153 -4.50 -15.45 -3.97
C GLN A 153 -3.38 -14.52 -4.41
N ARG A 154 -2.18 -14.80 -3.91
CA ARG A 154 -0.99 -14.11 -4.38
C ARG A 154 -0.77 -14.43 -5.85
N ASP A 155 -0.76 -13.41 -6.68
CA ASP A 155 -0.54 -13.54 -8.12
C ASP A 155 0.91 -13.17 -8.44
N ASP A 156 1.75 -14.19 -8.61
CA ASP A 156 3.17 -14.07 -8.93
C ASP A 156 3.44 -14.06 -10.45
N SER A 157 2.39 -14.00 -11.28
CA SER A 157 2.55 -13.95 -12.74
C SER A 157 3.26 -12.67 -13.20
N GLU A 158 4.05 -12.79 -14.26
CA GLU A 158 4.72 -11.64 -14.87
C GLU A 158 3.73 -10.81 -15.69
N LEU A 159 3.81 -9.49 -15.55
CA LEU A 159 3.00 -8.57 -16.36
C LEU A 159 3.70 -8.32 -17.71
N PRO A 160 3.00 -8.51 -18.84
CA PRO A 160 3.55 -8.19 -20.15
C PRO A 160 3.53 -6.66 -20.31
N LEU A 161 4.67 -6.02 -20.07
CA LEU A 161 4.85 -4.58 -20.29
C LEU A 161 5.69 -4.36 -21.55
N THR A 162 5.28 -3.40 -22.37
CA THR A 162 5.94 -3.05 -23.63
C THR A 162 6.33 -1.58 -23.64
N LEU A 163 7.61 -1.27 -23.81
CA LEU A 163 8.09 0.10 -24.03
C LEU A 163 8.08 0.41 -25.53
N ASP A 164 7.53 1.56 -25.91
CA ASP A 164 7.54 2.01 -27.30
C ASP A 164 8.78 2.85 -27.67
N ALA A 165 8.85 3.20 -28.96
CA ALA A 165 9.93 3.98 -29.53
C ALA A 165 9.95 5.45 -29.07
N ASP A 166 8.95 5.92 -28.33
CA ASP A 166 8.88 7.26 -27.75
C ASP A 166 9.10 7.25 -26.22
N GLY A 167 9.22 6.07 -25.61
CA GLY A 167 9.63 5.88 -24.22
C GLY A 167 8.43 5.74 -23.29
N TRP A 168 7.30 5.33 -23.84
CA TRP A 168 6.07 5.10 -23.11
C TRP A 168 5.75 3.61 -23.00
N VAL A 169 5.30 3.20 -21.82
CA VAL A 169 4.81 1.85 -21.57
C VAL A 169 3.35 1.80 -22.04
N LYS A 170 3.05 0.88 -22.95
CA LYS A 170 1.72 0.80 -23.60
C LYS A 170 0.60 0.47 -22.63
N GLU A 171 0.89 -0.37 -21.63
CA GLU A 171 -0.06 -0.84 -20.64
C GLU A 171 -0.21 0.13 -19.45
N ALA A 172 0.62 1.17 -19.38
CA ALA A 172 0.50 2.22 -18.38
C ALA A 172 -0.61 3.21 -18.76
N GLN A 173 -1.30 3.74 -17.76
CA GLN A 173 -2.10 4.95 -17.96
C GLN A 173 -1.17 6.15 -18.15
N GLN A 174 -1.13 6.68 -19.37
CA GLN A 174 -0.23 7.78 -19.75
C GLN A 174 -0.86 9.13 -19.44
N LEU A 175 -0.18 9.94 -18.61
CA LEU A 175 -0.63 11.25 -18.15
C LEU A 175 0.53 12.25 -18.30
N SER A 176 0.67 12.86 -19.48
CA SER A 176 1.80 13.76 -19.76
C SER A 176 1.93 14.89 -18.72
N SER A 177 3.09 14.92 -18.05
CA SER A 177 3.48 15.95 -17.11
C SER A 177 4.25 17.06 -17.84
N PRO A 178 3.97 18.35 -17.57
CA PRO A 178 4.78 19.46 -18.08
C PRO A 178 6.12 19.60 -17.34
N ASN A 179 6.29 18.93 -16.19
CA ASN A 179 7.48 19.01 -15.35
C ASN A 179 8.55 18.03 -15.86
N CYS A 180 9.10 18.29 -17.04
CA CYS A 180 10.20 17.50 -17.60
C CYS A 180 11.00 18.33 -18.62
N ASP A 181 12.20 17.88 -18.91
CA ASP A 181 13.06 18.47 -19.94
C ASP A 181 14.01 17.44 -20.55
N ASN A 182 14.91 17.87 -21.42
CA ASN A 182 15.85 16.96 -22.06
C ASN A 182 16.94 16.53 -21.09
N TYR A 183 17.33 15.25 -21.17
CA TYR A 183 18.55 14.81 -20.51
C TYR A 183 19.76 15.58 -21.04
N PRO A 184 20.72 15.95 -20.17
CA PRO A 184 21.96 16.58 -20.61
C PRO A 184 22.85 15.60 -21.39
N GLN A 185 22.71 14.29 -21.15
CA GLN A 185 23.46 13.23 -21.81
C GLN A 185 22.59 11.96 -21.99
N PRO A 186 22.78 11.16 -23.05
CA PRO A 186 21.89 10.06 -23.43
C PRO A 186 22.05 8.73 -22.64
N ALA A 187 22.47 8.74 -21.38
CA ALA A 187 22.59 7.50 -20.58
C ALA A 187 21.86 7.63 -19.23
N VAL A 188 20.98 6.66 -18.93
CA VAL A 188 20.17 6.62 -17.70
C VAL A 188 20.50 5.37 -16.86
N PRO A 189 21.72 5.23 -16.30
CA PRO A 189 22.16 4.02 -15.62
C PRO A 189 21.51 3.76 -14.25
N LEU A 190 20.58 4.61 -13.77
CA LEU A 190 20.01 4.48 -12.43
C LEU A 190 18.48 4.40 -12.43
N LEU A 191 17.93 3.49 -11.64
CA LEU A 191 16.51 3.47 -11.25
C LEU A 191 16.40 3.86 -9.78
N VAL A 192 15.60 4.89 -9.48
CA VAL A 192 15.38 5.36 -8.10
C VAL A 192 13.95 5.05 -7.69
N ILE A 193 13.83 4.29 -6.60
CA ILE A 193 12.56 3.92 -5.98
C ILE A 193 12.18 4.96 -4.94
N HIS A 194 10.94 5.42 -5.03
CA HIS A 194 10.33 6.41 -4.16
C HIS A 194 9.02 5.89 -3.57
N ASN A 195 8.49 6.59 -2.58
CA ASN A 195 7.09 6.46 -2.20
C ASN A 195 6.44 7.82 -2.03
N ILE A 196 5.12 7.85 -2.25
CA ILE A 196 4.31 9.05 -2.06
C ILE A 196 2.87 8.70 -1.74
N SER A 197 2.21 9.53 -0.95
CA SER A 197 0.77 9.52 -0.73
C SER A 197 0.25 10.93 -0.54
N LEU A 198 -0.88 11.25 -1.18
CA LEU A 198 -1.47 12.58 -1.16
C LEU A 198 -2.99 12.53 -0.98
N PRO A 199 -3.55 13.08 0.13
CA PRO A 199 -2.81 13.62 1.29
C PRO A 199 -1.93 12.56 1.96
N PRO A 200 -0.96 12.96 2.82
CA PRO A 200 -0.07 12.02 3.48
C PRO A 200 -0.86 10.88 4.13
N TYR A 201 -0.42 9.65 3.86
CA TYR A 201 -1.02 8.44 4.41
C TYR A 201 -2.47 8.19 3.93
N ARG A 202 -2.90 8.83 2.83
CA ARG A 202 -4.19 8.55 2.18
C ARG A 202 -3.94 8.10 0.75
N TYR A 203 -4.70 7.08 0.33
CA TYR A 203 -4.48 6.38 -0.94
C TYR A 203 -5.72 6.35 -1.81
N GLY A 204 -5.53 6.11 -3.09
CA GLY A 204 -6.59 5.95 -4.08
C GLY A 204 -7.14 7.27 -4.64
N GLY A 205 -6.67 8.42 -4.14
CA GLY A 205 -7.02 9.73 -4.67
C GLY A 205 -6.22 10.11 -5.92
N ASP A 206 -6.49 11.30 -6.44
CA ASP A 206 -5.82 11.87 -7.62
C ASP A 206 -4.70 12.85 -7.29
N GLY A 207 -4.47 13.15 -6.01
CA GLY A 207 -3.50 14.17 -5.57
C GLY A 207 -2.11 14.00 -6.16
N VAL A 208 -1.60 12.77 -6.27
CA VAL A 208 -0.28 12.51 -6.90
C VAL A 208 -0.27 12.87 -8.38
N ALA A 209 -1.28 12.41 -9.13
CA ALA A 209 -1.40 12.72 -10.55
C ALA A 209 -1.63 14.22 -10.80
N GLN A 210 -2.35 14.89 -9.90
CA GLN A 210 -2.56 16.33 -9.94
C GLN A 210 -1.28 17.11 -9.62
N LEU A 211 -0.51 16.69 -8.60
CA LEU A 211 0.79 17.31 -8.27
C LEU A 211 1.75 17.23 -9.46
N PHE A 212 1.94 16.03 -10.02
CA PHE A 212 2.84 15.85 -11.17
C PHE A 212 2.36 16.58 -12.42
N GLY A 213 1.04 16.78 -12.57
CA GLY A 213 0.45 17.53 -13.67
C GLY A 213 0.33 19.04 -13.45
N ASN A 214 0.80 19.62 -12.35
CA ASN A 214 0.57 21.03 -11.95
C ASN A 214 -0.92 21.42 -11.87
N ARG A 215 -1.77 20.50 -11.43
CA ARG A 215 -3.23 20.65 -11.29
C ARG A 215 -3.72 20.42 -9.85
N LEU A 216 -2.82 20.37 -8.88
CA LEU A 216 -3.20 20.15 -7.48
C LEU A 216 -3.99 21.34 -6.95
N ASP A 217 -5.22 21.10 -6.50
CA ASP A 217 -6.07 22.12 -5.89
C ASP A 217 -5.60 22.38 -4.45
N PRO A 218 -5.01 23.55 -4.13
CA PRO A 218 -4.55 23.85 -2.78
C PRO A 218 -5.71 23.97 -1.77
N ALA A 219 -6.95 24.16 -2.22
CA ALA A 219 -8.12 24.27 -1.33
C ALA A 219 -8.70 22.89 -0.93
N ALA A 220 -8.32 21.81 -1.61
CA ALA A 220 -8.89 20.48 -1.37
C ALA A 220 -8.35 19.80 -0.10
N ASP A 221 -7.14 20.16 0.35
CA ASP A 221 -6.53 19.66 1.60
C ASP A 221 -5.48 20.66 2.12
N PRO A 222 -5.38 20.91 3.45
CA PRO A 222 -4.37 21.80 4.00
C PRO A 222 -2.93 21.44 3.60
N TYR A 223 -2.62 20.15 3.46
CA TYR A 223 -1.30 19.73 2.99
C TYR A 223 -1.05 20.13 1.55
N TYR A 224 -2.08 20.10 0.69
CA TYR A 224 -1.94 20.47 -0.73
C TYR A 224 -1.53 21.92 -0.90
N ALA A 225 -2.04 22.83 -0.06
CA ALA A 225 -1.63 24.24 -0.05
C ALA A 225 -0.11 24.40 0.14
N THR A 226 0.53 23.49 0.90
CA THR A 226 1.97 23.53 1.17
C THR A 226 2.84 23.05 0.01
N ILE A 227 2.28 22.35 -0.98
CA ILE A 227 3.06 21.71 -2.07
C ILE A 227 2.57 22.06 -3.47
N ALA A 228 1.40 22.68 -3.64
CA ALA A 228 0.83 23.00 -4.96
C ALA A 228 1.71 23.90 -5.83
N HIS A 229 2.61 24.67 -5.20
CA HIS A 229 3.58 25.52 -5.90
C HIS A 229 4.81 24.75 -6.42
N LEU A 230 5.04 23.52 -5.96
CA LEU A 230 6.17 22.71 -6.39
C LEU A 230 6.02 22.33 -7.87
N ARG A 231 7.16 22.10 -8.50
CA ARG A 231 7.27 21.60 -9.88
C ARG A 231 8.10 20.32 -9.83
N VAL A 232 7.41 19.20 -9.74
CA VAL A 232 8.00 17.87 -9.55
C VAL A 232 7.25 16.86 -10.41
N SER A 233 7.91 15.76 -10.74
CA SER A 233 7.35 14.64 -11.49
C SER A 233 8.18 13.39 -11.24
N ALA A 234 7.61 12.23 -11.58
CA ALA A 234 8.35 10.99 -11.73
C ALA A 234 8.06 10.41 -13.12
N HIS A 235 8.81 9.39 -13.55
CA HIS A 235 8.48 8.71 -14.80
C HIS A 235 7.24 7.85 -14.59
N PHE A 236 7.23 7.08 -13.49
CA PHE A 236 6.16 6.12 -13.20
C PHE A 236 5.60 6.30 -11.80
N PHE A 237 4.33 5.92 -11.64
CA PHE A 237 3.65 5.80 -10.35
C PHE A 237 2.86 4.50 -10.31
N ILE A 238 3.00 3.73 -9.24
CA ILE A 238 2.33 2.45 -9.05
C ILE A 238 1.37 2.55 -7.86
N ARG A 239 0.08 2.52 -8.15
CA ARG A 239 -1.00 2.55 -7.14
C ARG A 239 -0.98 1.29 -6.26
N ARG A 240 -1.66 1.34 -5.11
CA ARG A 240 -1.77 0.20 -4.18
C ARG A 240 -2.28 -1.10 -4.83
N ASP A 241 -3.17 -0.97 -5.81
CA ASP A 241 -3.73 -2.10 -6.57
C ASP A 241 -2.84 -2.57 -7.73
N GLY A 242 -1.65 -2.00 -7.90
CA GLY A 242 -0.71 -2.33 -8.96
C GLY A 242 -0.96 -1.59 -10.28
N ARG A 243 -1.97 -0.72 -10.39
CA ARG A 243 -2.13 0.09 -11.61
C ARG A 243 -0.90 0.96 -11.85
N LEU A 244 -0.34 0.85 -13.04
CA LEU A 244 0.81 1.62 -13.50
C LEU A 244 0.34 2.89 -14.22
N LEU A 245 0.82 4.03 -13.75
CA LEU A 245 0.70 5.33 -14.40
C LEU A 245 2.08 5.77 -14.87
N GLN A 246 2.15 6.45 -16.00
CA GLN A 246 3.37 7.06 -16.52
C GLN A 246 3.13 8.55 -16.80
N PHE A 247 4.06 9.41 -16.37
CA PHE A 247 3.94 10.86 -16.53
C PHE A 247 4.98 11.47 -17.46
N VAL A 248 6.16 10.86 -17.54
CA VAL A 248 7.28 11.34 -18.35
C VAL A 248 7.82 10.17 -19.16
N SER A 249 8.10 10.43 -20.45
CA SER A 249 8.79 9.47 -21.32
C SER A 249 10.14 9.09 -20.73
N THR A 250 10.56 7.83 -20.87
CA THR A 250 11.92 7.39 -20.48
C THR A 250 13.03 8.09 -21.27
N ARG A 251 12.70 8.83 -22.33
CA ARG A 251 13.62 9.66 -23.13
C ARG A 251 13.76 11.09 -22.62
N GLN A 252 13.00 11.48 -21.61
CA GLN A 252 13.02 12.82 -21.01
C GLN A 252 13.33 12.74 -19.52
N ARG A 253 13.96 13.77 -18.99
CA ARG A 253 14.30 13.89 -17.59
C ARG A 253 13.08 14.31 -16.77
N ALA A 254 12.61 13.46 -15.87
CA ALA A 254 11.67 13.83 -14.81
C ALA A 254 12.36 14.54 -13.63
N TRP A 255 11.59 15.22 -12.78
CA TRP A 255 12.09 16.01 -11.66
C TRP A 255 11.72 15.38 -10.30
N HIS A 256 12.36 14.25 -9.97
CA HIS A 256 12.01 13.42 -8.79
C HIS A 256 13.05 13.45 -7.65
N ALA A 257 14.34 13.48 -7.97
CA ALA A 257 15.40 13.28 -6.98
C ALA A 257 15.82 14.55 -6.22
N GLY A 258 15.64 15.74 -6.80
CA GLY A 258 16.15 17.00 -6.22
C GLY A 258 17.67 16.96 -5.97
N VAL A 259 18.14 17.63 -4.89
CA VAL A 259 19.55 17.60 -4.48
C VAL A 259 19.95 16.18 -4.05
N SER A 260 20.78 15.53 -4.84
CA SER A 260 21.07 14.10 -4.74
C SER A 260 22.45 13.76 -5.30
N GLN A 261 23.02 12.65 -4.83
CA GLN A 261 24.31 12.12 -5.28
C GLN A 261 24.31 10.59 -5.23
N TRP A 262 24.83 9.94 -6.28
CA TRP A 262 25.03 8.50 -6.33
C TRP A 262 26.43 8.18 -6.86
N ARG A 263 27.21 7.38 -6.12
CA ARG A 263 28.60 7.03 -6.44
C ARG A 263 29.48 8.21 -6.87
N GLY A 264 29.37 9.32 -6.15
CA GLY A 264 30.12 10.54 -6.43
C GLY A 264 29.48 11.47 -7.47
N ARG A 265 28.52 11.01 -8.28
CA ARG A 265 27.85 11.82 -9.31
C ARG A 265 26.61 12.50 -8.75
N GLU A 266 26.60 13.83 -8.79
CA GLU A 266 25.47 14.65 -8.33
C GLU A 266 24.34 14.74 -9.36
N ARG A 267 23.19 15.25 -8.94
CA ARG A 267 22.00 15.54 -9.78
C ARG A 267 21.46 14.28 -10.43
N CYS A 268 21.00 13.32 -9.62
CA CYS A 268 20.55 12.02 -10.10
C CYS A 268 19.45 12.09 -11.19
N ASN A 269 18.63 13.15 -11.23
CA ASN A 269 17.69 13.35 -12.35
C ASN A 269 18.38 13.31 -13.71
N ASP A 270 19.64 13.74 -13.83
CA ASP A 270 20.38 13.80 -15.11
C ASP A 270 20.65 12.42 -15.72
N PHE A 271 20.47 11.35 -14.95
CA PHE A 271 20.87 9.99 -15.33
C PHE A 271 20.03 8.90 -14.64
N ALA A 272 18.85 9.25 -14.12
CA ALA A 272 17.97 8.30 -13.45
C ALA A 272 16.53 8.30 -13.98
N LEU A 273 15.87 7.16 -13.84
CA LEU A 273 14.43 7.02 -13.90
C LEU A 273 13.86 6.93 -12.46
N GLY A 274 12.94 7.81 -12.10
CA GLY A 274 12.13 7.70 -10.86
C GLY A 274 10.87 6.86 -11.02
N ILE A 275 10.67 5.90 -10.11
CA ILE A 275 9.40 5.17 -9.89
C ILE A 275 8.86 5.49 -8.50
N GLU A 276 7.63 5.97 -8.45
CA GLU A 276 6.89 6.24 -7.21
C GLU A 276 5.94 5.09 -6.86
N LEU A 277 5.97 4.63 -5.62
CA LEU A 277 4.99 3.68 -5.09
C LEU A 277 3.98 4.42 -4.20
N GLU A 278 2.69 4.20 -4.43
CA GLU A 278 1.66 4.71 -3.52
C GLU A 278 1.85 4.08 -2.13
N GLY A 279 2.18 4.89 -1.12
CA GLY A 279 2.52 4.38 0.21
C GLY A 279 3.26 5.39 1.08
N CYS A 280 3.93 4.87 2.12
CA CYS A 280 4.72 5.63 3.07
C CYS A 280 5.69 4.73 3.85
N ASP A 281 6.58 5.35 4.64
CA ASP A 281 7.63 4.70 5.44
C ASP A 281 7.12 3.94 6.68
N PHE A 282 5.81 3.81 6.88
CA PHE A 282 5.20 3.32 8.12
C PHE A 282 4.31 2.08 7.93
N GLU A 283 4.22 1.53 6.72
CA GLU A 283 3.50 0.28 6.48
C GLU A 283 4.00 -0.47 5.24
N PRO A 284 3.70 -1.78 5.12
CA PRO A 284 4.08 -2.57 3.95
C PRO A 284 3.43 -2.08 2.64
N PHE A 285 4.16 -2.29 1.53
CA PHE A 285 3.63 -2.13 0.18
C PHE A 285 2.87 -3.39 -0.27
N CYS A 286 1.84 -3.22 -1.10
CA CYS A 286 0.98 -4.31 -1.53
C CYS A 286 1.69 -5.27 -2.50
N HIS A 287 1.26 -6.53 -2.52
CA HIS A 287 1.77 -7.54 -3.46
C HIS A 287 1.70 -7.08 -4.93
N ALA A 288 0.57 -6.48 -5.32
CA ALA A 288 0.35 -5.99 -6.68
C ALA A 288 1.33 -4.89 -7.09
N GLN A 289 1.80 -4.08 -6.12
CA GLN A 289 2.82 -3.06 -6.36
C GLN A 289 4.17 -3.70 -6.71
N TYR A 290 4.62 -4.68 -5.92
CA TYR A 290 5.86 -5.40 -6.21
C TYR A 290 5.82 -6.17 -7.53
N ARG A 291 4.68 -6.80 -7.86
CA ARG A 291 4.52 -7.48 -9.15
C ARG A 291 4.74 -6.50 -10.32
N THR A 292 4.11 -5.34 -10.24
CA THR A 292 4.21 -4.29 -11.27
C THR A 292 5.60 -3.69 -11.32
N LEU A 293 6.19 -3.40 -10.16
CA LEU A 293 7.54 -2.86 -10.03
C LEU A 293 8.57 -3.81 -10.59
N ALA A 294 8.47 -5.11 -10.31
CA ALA A 294 9.38 -6.12 -10.83
C ALA A 294 9.31 -6.21 -12.37
N ALA A 295 8.10 -6.28 -12.94
CA ALA A 295 7.92 -6.31 -14.39
C ALA A 295 8.48 -5.04 -15.05
N LEU A 296 8.21 -3.88 -14.46
CA LEU A 296 8.70 -2.59 -14.96
C LEU A 296 10.22 -2.48 -14.85
N ALA A 297 10.81 -2.85 -13.72
CA ALA A 297 12.26 -2.81 -13.53
C ALA A 297 12.98 -3.70 -14.55
N ARG A 298 12.49 -4.93 -14.80
CA ARG A 298 13.05 -5.81 -15.82
C ARG A 298 12.91 -5.23 -17.23
N LEU A 299 11.76 -4.62 -17.55
CA LEU A 299 11.56 -3.94 -18.82
C LEU A 299 12.58 -2.82 -19.01
N LEU A 300 12.73 -1.94 -18.02
CA LEU A 300 13.67 -0.81 -18.09
C LEU A 300 15.13 -1.27 -18.12
N GLN A 301 15.49 -2.37 -17.45
CA GLN A 301 16.81 -2.97 -17.59
C GLN A 301 17.11 -3.40 -19.03
N ARG A 302 16.15 -4.03 -19.71
CA ARG A 302 16.32 -4.49 -21.10
C ARG A 302 16.31 -3.33 -22.10
N GLU A 303 15.36 -2.41 -21.98
CA GLU A 303 15.08 -1.41 -23.02
C GLU A 303 15.79 -0.07 -22.79
N CYS A 304 16.05 0.30 -21.54
CA CYS A 304 16.70 1.56 -21.17
C CYS A 304 18.14 1.38 -20.68
N GLY A 305 18.62 0.13 -20.53
CA GLY A 305 19.95 -0.16 -20.03
C GLY A 305 20.16 0.23 -18.57
N ILE A 306 19.14 0.08 -17.71
CA ILE A 306 19.29 0.32 -16.26
C ILE A 306 20.38 -0.59 -15.69
N GLU A 307 21.43 0.02 -15.13
CA GLU A 307 22.58 -0.68 -14.56
C GLU A 307 22.51 -0.83 -13.05
N ALA A 308 21.79 0.04 -12.35
CA ALA A 308 21.65 0.03 -10.89
C ALA A 308 20.24 0.40 -10.42
N ILE A 309 19.82 -0.14 -9.28
CA ILE A 309 18.56 0.24 -8.61
C ILE A 309 18.85 0.63 -7.16
N THR A 310 18.35 1.80 -6.75
CA THR A 310 18.49 2.30 -5.37
C THR A 310 17.23 3.03 -4.90
N GLY A 311 17.21 3.48 -3.65
CA GLY A 311 16.13 4.26 -3.05
C GLY A 311 16.51 5.72 -2.90
N HIS A 312 15.50 6.60 -2.83
CA HIS A 312 15.72 8.04 -2.65
C HIS A 312 16.53 8.38 -1.38
N GLN A 313 16.29 7.62 -0.30
CA GLN A 313 17.03 7.71 0.96
C GLN A 313 18.54 7.51 0.81
N HIS A 314 18.98 6.72 -0.17
CA HIS A 314 20.40 6.43 -0.37
C HIS A 314 21.10 7.50 -1.20
N ILE A 315 20.40 8.14 -2.13
CA ILE A 315 20.97 9.24 -2.94
C ILE A 315 20.82 10.61 -2.28
N ALA A 316 20.06 10.71 -1.19
CA ALA A 316 19.81 11.94 -0.45
C ALA A 316 19.74 11.70 1.08
N PRO A 317 20.79 11.12 1.68
CA PRO A 317 20.81 10.79 3.10
C PRO A 317 20.63 12.04 3.97
N GLY A 318 19.84 11.92 5.04
CA GLY A 318 19.51 13.03 5.94
C GLY A 318 18.45 14.00 5.41
N ARG A 319 18.11 13.97 4.12
CA ARG A 319 17.04 14.77 3.51
C ARG A 319 15.80 13.95 3.19
N LYS A 320 15.98 12.71 2.74
CA LYS A 320 14.91 11.82 2.29
C LYS A 320 14.97 10.48 3.00
N THR A 321 13.80 9.89 3.24
CA THR A 321 13.63 8.61 3.93
C THR A 321 12.88 7.58 3.10
N ASP A 322 12.30 7.98 1.96
CA ASP A 322 11.61 7.08 1.03
C ASP A 322 12.61 6.18 0.26
N PRO A 323 12.25 4.92 -0.07
CA PRO A 323 10.95 4.27 0.11
C PRO A 323 10.72 3.69 1.52
N GLY A 324 11.65 3.90 2.46
CA GLY A 324 11.47 3.61 3.87
C GLY A 324 11.73 2.15 4.26
N PRO A 325 11.65 1.85 5.57
CA PRO A 325 12.00 0.54 6.12
C PRO A 325 11.03 -0.58 5.73
N TYR A 326 9.83 -0.24 5.25
CA TYR A 326 8.83 -1.22 4.82
C TYR A 326 8.95 -1.60 3.34
N PHE A 327 9.90 -1.01 2.61
CA PHE A 327 10.25 -1.46 1.28
C PHE A 327 11.17 -2.70 1.36
N ASP A 328 10.69 -3.81 0.79
CA ASP A 328 11.31 -5.12 0.79
C ASP A 328 12.30 -5.23 -0.38
N TRP A 329 13.51 -4.75 -0.13
CA TRP A 329 14.64 -4.86 -1.06
C TRP A 329 14.94 -6.32 -1.46
N PRO A 330 15.03 -7.29 -0.53
CA PRO A 330 15.24 -8.71 -0.88
C PRO A 330 14.22 -9.23 -1.89
N ARG A 331 12.95 -8.87 -1.75
CA ARG A 331 11.91 -9.26 -2.69
C ARG A 331 12.11 -8.69 -4.10
N LEU A 332 12.45 -7.41 -4.22
CA LEU A 332 12.76 -6.83 -5.53
C LEU A 332 14.04 -7.45 -6.10
N ALA A 333 15.08 -7.63 -5.28
CA ALA A 333 16.36 -8.24 -5.65
C ALA A 333 16.17 -9.65 -6.25
N ALA A 334 15.38 -10.49 -5.59
CA ALA A 334 15.02 -11.82 -6.09
C ALA A 334 14.30 -11.76 -7.43
N ALA A 335 13.43 -10.76 -7.63
CA ALA A 335 12.70 -10.60 -8.88
C ALA A 335 13.60 -10.14 -10.03
N VAL A 336 14.50 -9.18 -9.82
CA VAL A 336 15.37 -8.64 -10.89
C VAL A 336 16.72 -9.37 -11.04
N GLY A 337 16.96 -10.39 -10.21
CA GLY A 337 18.16 -11.25 -10.32
C GLY A 337 19.46 -10.55 -9.96
N ARG A 338 19.45 -9.62 -8.99
CA ARG A 338 20.65 -8.87 -8.55
C ARG A 338 20.53 -8.40 -7.10
N ALA A 339 21.67 -8.14 -6.46
CA ALA A 339 21.70 -7.62 -5.10
C ALA A 339 21.27 -6.14 -5.06
N LEU A 340 20.32 -5.80 -4.19
CA LEU A 340 19.80 -4.45 -4.00
C LEU A 340 19.76 -4.09 -2.50
N PRO A 341 19.77 -2.80 -2.14
CA PRO A 341 19.98 -1.63 -3.00
C PRO A 341 21.44 -1.52 -3.47
N GLU A 342 21.65 -0.95 -4.65
CA GLU A 342 22.99 -0.69 -5.20
C GLU A 342 23.41 0.75 -4.85
N ASN A 343 24.17 0.89 -3.76
CA ASN A 343 24.63 2.20 -3.25
C ASN A 343 26.02 2.59 -3.77
#